data_AF-A0A2N2WVQ9-F1
#
_entry.id   AF-A0A2N2WVQ9-F1
#
_cell.length_a   1.000
_cell.length_b   1.000
_cell.length_c   1.000
_cell.angle_alpha   90.00
_cell.angle_beta   90.00
_cell.angle_gamma   90.00
#
_symmetry.space_group_name_H-M   'P 1'
#
loop_
_entity.id
_entity.type
_entity.pdbx_description
1 polymer ?
#
loop_
_entity_poly.entity_id
_entity_poly.type
_entity_poly.pdbx_seq_one_letter_code
_entity_poly.pdbx_strand_id
1 'polypeptide(L)'
;MASISRKDFFKKIGLGIGVVVSTPVSAMFSEHLDDDNLSVEKKQFLTEYELWLHDFHNFVEKRNKNILDEANNKRLMELSDEAAKRKPLLEQHMKDSRFAGYFNTITASITRNIQS
;
A
#
# COMPACT_ATOMS: atom_id res chain seq x y z
N MET A 1 -16.06 -2.32 -15.96
CA MET A 1 -15.00 -1.93 -15.00
C MET A 1 -14.90 -3.04 -13.97
N ALA A 2 -13.76 -3.74 -13.90
CA ALA A 2 -13.60 -4.84 -12.95
C ALA A 2 -13.45 -4.27 -11.53
N SER A 3 -14.41 -4.53 -10.65
CA SER A 3 -14.33 -4.16 -9.24
C SER A 3 -13.23 -4.97 -8.56
N ILE A 4 -12.16 -4.33 -8.10
CA ILE A 4 -11.10 -5.01 -7.35
C ILE A 4 -11.70 -5.50 -6.03
N SER A 5 -11.88 -6.81 -5.82
CA SER A 5 -12.40 -7.31 -4.55
C SER A 5 -11.37 -7.10 -3.44
N ARG A 6 -11.81 -7.04 -2.16
CA ARG A 6 -10.90 -6.98 -1.00
C ARG A 6 -9.82 -8.06 -1.09
N LYS A 7 -10.20 -9.26 -1.53
CA LYS A 7 -9.31 -10.41 -1.75
C LYS A 7 -8.31 -10.18 -2.89
N ASP A 8 -8.71 -9.52 -3.97
CA ASP A 8 -7.83 -9.22 -5.10
C ASP A 8 -6.85 -8.08 -4.80
N PHE A 9 -7.26 -7.10 -4.00
CA PHE A 9 -6.36 -6.08 -3.46
C PHE A 9 -5.28 -6.72 -2.58
N PHE A 10 -5.69 -7.61 -1.67
CA PHE A 10 -4.76 -8.34 -0.79
C PHE A 10 -3.85 -9.32 -1.53
N LYS A 11 -4.33 -9.97 -2.60
CA LYS A 11 -3.49 -10.77 -3.51
C LYS A 11 -2.46 -9.91 -4.24
N LYS A 12 -2.84 -8.71 -4.68
CA LYS A 12 -1.94 -7.78 -5.38
C LYS A 12 -0.80 -7.27 -4.49
N ILE A 13 -1.03 -7.10 -3.20
CA ILE A 13 0.02 -6.66 -2.24
C ILE A 13 0.83 -7.83 -1.64
N GLY A 14 0.75 -9.03 -2.21
CA GLY A 14 1.74 -10.08 -1.93
C GLY A 14 1.57 -10.83 -0.60
N LEU A 15 0.33 -11.11 -0.16
CA LEU A 15 0.06 -12.00 0.99
C LEU A 15 0.41 -13.49 0.73
N GLY A 16 1.47 -13.78 -0.03
CA GLY A 16 1.99 -15.11 -0.29
C GLY A 16 3.48 -15.19 0.09
N ILE A 17 3.74 -15.67 1.30
CA ILE A 17 4.99 -16.30 1.78
C ILE A 17 6.31 -15.57 1.41
N GLY A 18 6.83 -14.77 2.33
CA GLY A 18 8.20 -14.25 2.28
C GLY A 18 8.45 -13.23 3.38
N VAL A 19 9.56 -13.36 4.10
CA VAL A 19 10.03 -12.38 5.10
C VAL A 19 10.23 -11.04 4.39
N VAL A 20 9.70 -9.95 4.96
CA VAL A 20 9.81 -8.60 4.42
C VAL A 20 10.90 -7.85 5.18
N VAL A 21 11.79 -7.19 4.45
CA VAL A 21 12.77 -6.26 5.02
C VAL A 21 12.09 -4.91 5.14
N SER A 22 11.98 -4.39 6.37
CA SER A 22 11.47 -3.05 6.67
C SER A 22 12.36 -2.01 5.99
N THR A 23 12.02 -1.65 4.76
CA THR A 23 12.66 -0.53 4.08
C THR A 23 12.15 0.74 4.75
N PRO A 24 13.01 1.68 5.16
CA PRO A 24 12.53 2.99 5.58
C PRO A 24 11.69 3.57 4.44
N VAL A 25 10.59 4.25 4.79
CA VAL A 25 9.76 5.05 3.86
C VAL A 25 10.72 5.95 3.08
N SER A 26 11.08 5.53 1.87
CA SER A 26 12.37 5.89 1.27
C SER A 26 12.20 7.04 0.30
N ALA A 27 13.26 7.86 0.20
CA ALA A 27 13.53 8.96 -0.74
C ALA A 27 13.01 8.83 -2.20
N MET A 28 12.57 7.65 -2.66
CA MET A 28 11.86 7.45 -3.93
C MET A 28 10.58 8.29 -4.04
N PHE A 29 9.85 8.49 -2.93
CA PHE A 29 8.61 9.28 -2.99
C PHE A 29 8.88 10.78 -3.13
N SER A 30 9.95 11.29 -2.51
CA SER A 30 10.36 12.70 -2.67
C SER A 30 10.64 13.06 -4.13
N GLU A 31 11.24 12.15 -4.92
CA GLU A 31 11.42 12.35 -6.38
C GLU A 31 10.10 12.42 -7.16
N HIS A 32 9.01 11.87 -6.63
CA HIS A 32 7.70 11.84 -7.28
C HIS A 32 6.80 13.02 -6.85
N LEU A 33 7.14 13.66 -5.73
CA LEU A 33 6.45 14.86 -5.23
C LEU A 33 6.78 16.12 -6.02
N ASP A 34 7.86 16.12 -6.80
CA ASP A 34 8.26 17.23 -7.67
C ASP A 34 7.57 17.22 -9.05
N ASP A 35 6.68 16.24 -9.35
CA ASP A 35 5.90 16.29 -10.60
C ASP A 35 4.78 17.34 -10.49
N ASP A 36 4.99 18.51 -11.08
CA ASP A 36 4.00 19.59 -11.17
C ASP A 36 2.69 19.20 -11.88
N ASN A 37 2.66 18.08 -12.60
CA ASN A 37 1.46 17.59 -13.30
C ASN A 37 0.53 16.75 -12.41
N LEU A 38 0.97 16.38 -11.19
CA LEU A 38 0.08 15.80 -10.20
C LEU A 38 -0.54 16.89 -9.33
N SER A 39 -1.86 16.84 -9.15
CA SER A 39 -2.51 17.72 -8.18
C SER A 39 -2.04 17.41 -6.75
N VAL A 40 -2.12 18.42 -5.88
CA VAL A 40 -1.79 18.29 -4.45
C VAL A 40 -2.57 17.13 -3.80
N GLU A 41 -3.85 16.96 -4.14
CA GLU A 41 -4.69 15.87 -3.65
C GLU A 41 -4.14 14.48 -4.03
N LYS A 42 -3.72 14.32 -5.29
CA LYS A 42 -3.15 13.05 -5.76
C LYS A 42 -1.81 12.75 -5.09
N LYS A 43 -0.97 13.77 -4.91
CA LYS A 43 0.29 13.65 -4.17
C LYS A 43 0.03 13.20 -2.74
N GLN A 44 -0.88 13.88 -2.04
CA GLN A 44 -1.28 13.53 -0.68
C GLN A 44 -1.81 12.10 -0.58
N PHE A 45 -2.67 11.68 -1.54
CA PHE A 45 -3.17 10.30 -1.56
C PHE A 45 -2.04 9.28 -1.66
N LEU A 46 -1.06 9.51 -2.54
CA LEU A 46 0.08 8.59 -2.69
C LEU A 46 0.94 8.54 -1.42
N THR A 47 1.16 9.69 -0.76
CA THR A 47 1.87 9.74 0.54
C THR A 47 1.15 8.90 1.59
N GLU A 48 -0.16 9.11 1.73
CA GLU A 48 -0.97 8.40 2.72
C GLU A 48 -1.09 6.91 2.38
N TYR A 49 -1.08 6.55 1.10
CA TYR A 49 -1.09 5.17 0.64
C TYR A 49 0.22 4.46 0.97
N GLU A 50 1.35 5.09 0.73
CA GLU A 50 2.68 4.55 1.05
C GLU A 50 2.80 4.24 2.55
N LEU A 51 2.48 5.22 3.40
CA LEU A 51 2.50 5.05 4.86
C LEU A 51 1.58 3.90 5.31
N TRP A 52 0.36 3.87 4.76
CA TRP A 52 -0.60 2.80 5.04
C TRP A 52 -0.06 1.43 4.61
N LEU A 53 0.61 1.34 3.45
CA LEU A 53 1.16 0.09 2.94
C LEU A 53 2.32 -0.40 3.82
N HIS A 54 3.22 0.49 4.24
CA HIS A 54 4.28 0.15 5.20
C HIS A 54 3.72 -0.37 6.52
N ASP A 55 2.73 0.32 7.10
CA ASP A 55 2.06 -0.13 8.31
C ASP A 55 1.43 -1.51 8.12
N PHE A 56 0.68 -1.70 7.04
CA PHE A 56 0.06 -2.99 6.73
C PHE A 56 1.09 -4.12 6.68
N HIS A 57 2.22 -3.91 6.00
CA HIS A 57 3.31 -4.89 5.95
C HIS A 57 3.90 -5.18 7.34
N ASN A 58 4.16 -4.16 8.15
CA ASN A 58 4.66 -4.33 9.52
C ASN A 58 3.72 -5.18 10.40
N PHE A 59 2.41 -4.95 10.32
CA PHE A 59 1.41 -5.73 11.07
C PHE A 59 1.24 -7.16 10.51
N VAL A 60 1.43 -7.36 9.20
CA VAL A 60 1.46 -8.72 8.59
C VAL A 60 2.69 -9.49 9.07
N GLU A 61 3.87 -8.88 9.11
CA GLU A 61 5.08 -9.51 9.65
C GLU A 61 4.91 -9.92 11.11
N LYS A 62 4.36 -9.02 11.94
CA LYS A 62 4.06 -9.31 13.35
C LYS A 62 3.08 -10.48 13.49
N ARG A 63 2.02 -10.53 12.67
CA ARG A 63 1.08 -11.66 12.63
C ARG A 63 1.79 -12.96 12.27
N ASN A 64 2.68 -12.93 11.29
CA ASN A 64 3.42 -14.13 10.86
C ASN A 64 4.36 -14.65 11.96
N LYS A 65 4.82 -13.78 12.88
CA LYS A 65 5.61 -14.16 14.07
C LYS A 65 4.72 -14.63 15.23
N ASN A 66 3.54 -14.05 15.42
CA ASN A 66 2.57 -14.45 16.44
C ASN A 66 1.12 -14.28 15.93
N ILE A 67 0.51 -15.40 15.55
CA ILE A 67 -0.87 -15.42 15.02
C ILE A 67 -1.95 -15.16 16.07
N LEU A 68 -1.63 -15.33 17.36
CA LEU A 68 -2.57 -15.20 18.48
C LEU A 68 -2.57 -13.78 19.09
N ASP A 69 -1.77 -12.86 18.55
CA ASP A 69 -1.77 -11.46 18.99
C ASP A 69 -3.08 -10.77 18.55
N GLU A 70 -4.06 -10.73 19.45
CA GLU A 70 -5.37 -10.13 19.21
C GLU A 70 -5.28 -8.64 18.86
N ALA A 71 -4.35 -7.89 19.47
CA ALA A 71 -4.17 -6.47 19.21
C ALA A 71 -3.63 -6.25 17.79
N ASN A 72 -2.64 -7.04 17.36
CA ASN A 72 -2.13 -7.02 16.01
C ASN A 72 -3.21 -7.40 14.98
N ASN A 73 -3.98 -8.45 15.26
CA ASN A 73 -5.06 -8.92 14.40
C ASN A 73 -6.18 -7.88 14.25
N LYS A 74 -6.56 -7.22 15.36
CA LYS A 74 -7.51 -6.11 15.33
C LYS A 74 -7.00 -4.96 14.45
N ARG A 75 -5.72 -4.58 14.59
CA ARG A 75 -5.14 -3.51 13.77
C ARG A 75 -5.09 -3.88 12.28
N LEU A 76 -4.79 -5.14 11.94
CA LEU A 76 -4.88 -5.61 10.55
C LEU A 76 -6.30 -5.50 9.99
N MET A 77 -7.32 -5.79 10.80
CA MET A 77 -8.72 -5.63 10.41
C MET A 77 -9.05 -4.15 10.15
N GLU A 78 -8.65 -3.26 11.04
CA GLU A 78 -8.84 -1.80 10.89
C GLU A 78 -8.16 -1.28 9.61
N LEU A 79 -6.91 -1.64 9.37
CA LEU A 79 -6.18 -1.29 8.14
C LEU A 79 -6.87 -1.83 6.89
N SER A 80 -7.49 -3.02 6.98
CA SER A 80 -8.28 -3.60 5.89
C SER A 80 -9.59 -2.87 5.62
N ASP A 81 -10.18 -2.25 6.63
CA ASP A 81 -11.35 -1.39 6.50
C ASP A 81 -10.98 -0.02 5.94
N GLU A 82 -9.84 0.55 6.37
CA GLU A 82 -9.28 1.77 5.80
C GLU A 82 -9.02 1.63 4.29
N ALA A 83 -8.42 0.51 3.85
CA ALA A 83 -8.22 0.22 2.43
C ALA A 83 -9.53 0.19 1.63
N ALA A 84 -10.58 -0.41 2.20
CA ALA A 84 -11.88 -0.48 1.55
C ALA A 84 -12.50 0.92 1.37
N LYS A 85 -12.31 1.82 2.35
CA LYS A 85 -12.78 3.21 2.28
C LYS A 85 -12.01 4.04 1.25
N ARG A 86 -10.72 3.78 1.07
CA ARG A 86 -9.86 4.48 0.09
C ARG A 86 -10.12 4.03 -1.36
N LYS A 87 -10.69 2.85 -1.55
CA LYS A 87 -10.90 2.24 -2.88
C LYS A 87 -11.62 3.13 -3.89
N PRO A 88 -12.74 3.83 -3.58
CA PRO A 88 -13.42 4.67 -4.57
C PRO A 88 -12.55 5.83 -5.06
N LEU A 89 -11.82 6.47 -4.14
CA LEU A 89 -10.90 7.56 -4.47
C LEU A 89 -9.70 7.06 -5.28
N LEU A 90 -9.17 5.89 -4.93
CA LEU A 90 -8.16 5.21 -5.73
C LEU A 90 -8.66 4.96 -7.16
N GLU A 91 -9.85 4.38 -7.33
CA GLU A 91 -10.43 4.09 -8.64
C GLU A 91 -10.63 5.37 -9.48
N GLN A 92 -10.93 6.50 -8.83
CA GLN A 92 -11.00 7.81 -9.48
C GLN A 92 -9.62 8.29 -9.93
N HIS A 93 -8.61 8.25 -9.06
CA HIS A 93 -7.26 8.70 -9.38
C HIS A 93 -6.55 7.80 -10.41
N MET A 94 -6.83 6.50 -10.42
CA MET A 94 -6.27 5.53 -11.38
C MET A 94 -6.67 5.79 -12.85
N LYS A 95 -7.62 6.69 -13.10
CA LYS A 95 -7.93 7.19 -14.47
C LYS A 95 -6.82 8.05 -15.04
N ASP A 96 -5.97 8.62 -14.19
CA ASP A 96 -4.75 9.33 -14.57
C ASP A 96 -3.60 8.33 -14.70
N SER A 97 -3.02 8.24 -15.90
CA SER A 97 -1.95 7.29 -16.20
C SER A 97 -0.66 7.57 -15.44
N ARG A 98 -0.35 8.84 -15.13
CA ARG A 98 0.83 9.20 -14.33
C ARG A 98 0.65 8.76 -12.88
N PHE A 99 -0.50 9.09 -12.30
CA PHE A 99 -0.85 8.62 -10.96
C PHE A 99 -0.77 7.10 -10.87
N ALA A 100 -1.36 6.38 -11.84
CA ALA A 100 -1.31 4.93 -11.89
C ALA A 100 0.13 4.40 -11.98
N GLY A 101 1.01 5.08 -12.73
CA GLY A 101 2.43 4.79 -12.78
C GLY A 101 3.09 4.87 -11.41
N TYR A 102 2.94 6.00 -10.71
CA TYR A 102 3.51 6.17 -9.37
C TYR A 102 2.94 5.19 -8.35
N PHE A 103 1.62 4.98 -8.35
CA PHE A 103 0.97 3.99 -7.50
C PHE A 103 1.59 2.59 -7.67
N ASN A 104 1.79 2.16 -8.93
CA ASN A 104 2.42 0.89 -9.23
C ASN A 104 3.89 0.83 -8.80
N THR A 105 4.65 1.93 -8.98
CA THR A 105 6.05 2.02 -8.54
C THR A 105 6.16 1.89 -7.02
N ILE A 106 5.36 2.64 -6.26
CA ILE A 106 5.32 2.57 -4.79
C ILE A 106 4.96 1.15 -4.33
N THR A 107 3.89 0.58 -4.90
CA THR A 107 3.46 -0.79 -4.58
C THR A 107 4.56 -1.79 -4.86
N ALA A 108 5.16 -1.73 -6.05
CA ALA A 108 6.20 -2.67 -6.46
C ALA A 108 7.49 -2.52 -5.64
N SER A 109 7.88 -1.30 -5.26
CA SER A 109 9.06 -1.05 -4.43
C SER A 109 8.91 -1.71 -3.06
N ILE A 110 7.79 -1.45 -2.38
CA ILE A 110 7.52 -1.99 -1.04
C ILE A 110 7.32 -3.51 -1.11
N THR A 111 6.66 -4.03 -2.15
CA THR A 111 6.43 -5.47 -2.31
C THR A 111 7.65 -6.23 -2.86
N ARG A 112 8.65 -5.58 -3.51
CA ARG A 112 9.87 -6.28 -3.98
C ARG A 112 10.93 -6.46 -2.89
N ASN A 113 10.96 -5.63 -1.85
CA ASN A 113 11.84 -5.84 -0.68
C ASN A 113 11.44 -7.06 0.19
N ILE A 114 10.72 -8.01 -0.42
CA ILE A 114 10.22 -9.28 0.10
C ILE A 114 11.00 -10.47 -0.51
N GLN A 115 11.74 -10.26 -1.60
CA GLN A 115 12.41 -11.33 -2.36
C GLN A 115 13.95 -11.33 -2.34
N SER A 116 14.61 -10.46 -1.56
CA SER A 116 16.08 -10.50 -1.40
C SER A 116 16.49 -11.03 -0.04
#